data_AF-A0A9P9DEW2-F1
#
_entry.id   AF-A0A9P9DEW2-F1
#
_cell.length_a   1.000
_cell.length_b   1.000
_cell.length_c   1.000
_cell.angle_alpha   90.00
_cell.angle_beta   90.00
_cell.angle_gamma   90.00
#
_symmetry.space_group_name_H-M   'P 1'
#
loop_
_entity.id
_entity.type
_entity.pdbx_description
1 polymer ?
#
loop_
_entity_poly.entity_id
_entity_poly.type
_entity_poly.pdbx_seq_one_letter_code
_entity_poly.pdbx_strand_id
1 'polypeptide(L)'
;MSASSHINDRPRPLITAALCAGALILGIPVAVAALMFEMTDMPNPVLGSKEIKAGIDTTKTITFRLFSGPNDAVMAGAYISIICSLLLCIGFGVTRHLSKHNIWGWLIFLPGLANVCGQVAILARVFIDHGKNKQAGSADEVPFVNGKYETDGKLYTREAWACMMDKFYADRETWANKACSDLKTGRIMTVPLVACAALILVLAVFQVHKRGGFGWLFGRKKSIAYMNTSKNEYIDLQPKH
;
A
#
# COMPACT_ATOMS: atom_id res chain seq x y z
N MET A 1 19.13 -27.25 -33.38
CA MET A 1 19.78 -27.63 -32.11
C MET A 1 19.92 -26.40 -31.23
N SER A 2 18.99 -26.20 -30.29
CA SER A 2 19.12 -25.14 -29.29
C SER A 2 19.88 -25.73 -28.10
N ALA A 3 21.16 -25.40 -27.98
CA ALA A 3 21.96 -25.80 -26.84
C ALA A 3 21.35 -25.15 -25.60
N SER A 4 20.53 -25.92 -24.87
CA SER A 4 20.05 -25.56 -23.54
C SER A 4 21.28 -25.49 -22.64
N SER A 5 21.90 -24.32 -22.59
CA SER A 5 22.96 -24.02 -21.65
C SER A 5 22.39 -24.25 -20.27
N HIS A 6 22.75 -25.38 -19.66
CA HIS A 6 22.62 -25.61 -18.22
C HIS A 6 23.56 -24.60 -17.56
N ILE A 7 23.12 -23.34 -17.51
CA ILE A 7 23.76 -22.27 -16.75
C ILE A 7 23.82 -22.83 -15.33
N ASN A 8 25.06 -23.05 -14.90
CA ASN A 8 25.39 -23.55 -13.58
C ASN A 8 24.94 -22.48 -12.59
N ASP A 9 23.67 -22.55 -12.17
CA ASP A 9 22.99 -21.63 -11.26
C ASP A 9 23.52 -21.85 -9.84
N ARG A 10 24.83 -21.62 -9.64
CA ARG A 10 25.38 -21.49 -8.31
C ARG A 10 24.70 -20.29 -7.64
N PRO A 11 24.20 -20.44 -6.41
CA PRO A 11 23.57 -19.35 -5.70
C PRO A 11 24.58 -18.19 -5.60
N ARG A 12 24.24 -17.05 -6.20
CA ARG A 12 25.03 -15.80 -6.09
C ARG A 12 24.45 -14.99 -4.94
N PRO A 13 25.01 -15.07 -3.71
CA PRO A 13 24.45 -14.43 -2.52
C PRO A 13 24.39 -12.91 -2.66
N LEU A 14 25.36 -12.31 -3.34
CA LEU A 14 25.40 -10.86 -3.61
C LEU A 14 24.17 -10.36 -4.38
N ILE A 15 23.66 -11.15 -5.34
CA ILE A 15 22.45 -10.76 -6.09
C ILE A 15 21.22 -10.84 -5.19
N THR A 16 21.12 -11.87 -4.35
CA THR A 16 20.01 -11.99 -3.38
C THR A 16 20.02 -10.81 -2.41
N ALA A 17 21.20 -10.48 -1.87
CA ALA A 17 21.36 -9.35 -0.95
C ALA A 17 20.97 -8.02 -1.61
N ALA A 18 21.41 -7.79 -2.86
CA ALA A 18 21.03 -6.59 -3.62
C ALA A 18 19.52 -6.49 -3.87
N LEU A 19 18.85 -7.61 -4.18
CA LEU A 19 17.40 -7.64 -4.38
C LEU A 19 16.63 -7.37 -3.08
N CYS A 20 17.07 -7.98 -1.97
CA CYS A 20 16.48 -7.72 -0.65
C CYS A 20 16.69 -6.26 -0.24
N ALA A 21 17.91 -5.72 -0.40
CA ALA A 21 18.19 -4.31 -0.13
C ALA A 21 17.31 -3.39 -0.97
N GLY A 22 17.17 -3.66 -2.27
CA GLY A 22 16.28 -2.90 -3.15
C GLY A 22 14.82 -2.93 -2.69
N ALA A 23 14.30 -4.11 -2.31
CA ALA A 23 12.95 -4.24 -1.78
C ALA A 23 12.74 -3.47 -0.46
N LEU A 24 13.70 -3.54 0.47
CA LEU A 24 13.63 -2.85 1.75
C LEU A 24 13.73 -1.33 1.59
N ILE A 25 14.62 -0.85 0.72
CA ILE A 25 14.82 0.59 0.45
C ILE A 25 13.58 1.19 -0.24
N LEU A 26 12.93 0.44 -1.13
CA LEU A 26 11.70 0.91 -1.78
C LEU A 26 10.49 0.86 -0.84
N GLY A 27 10.42 -0.13 0.06
CA GLY A 27 9.25 -0.35 0.89
C GLY A 27 9.24 0.42 2.21
N ILE A 28 10.33 0.37 2.97
CA ILE A 28 10.35 0.80 4.38
C ILE A 28 10.53 2.32 4.53
N PRO A 29 11.55 2.99 3.95
CA PRO A 29 11.74 4.42 4.14
C PRO A 29 10.53 5.26 3.72
N VAL A 30 9.91 4.94 2.59
CA VAL A 30 8.73 5.66 2.07
C VAL A 30 7.51 5.43 2.98
N ALA A 31 7.32 4.21 3.47
CA ALA A 31 6.25 3.89 4.42
C ALA A 31 6.46 4.57 5.77
N VAL A 32 7.69 4.60 6.30
CA VAL A 32 8.02 5.30 7.54
C VAL A 32 7.81 6.80 7.39
N ALA A 33 8.23 7.40 6.28
CA ALA A 33 7.98 8.80 6.00
C ALA A 33 6.47 9.11 5.97
N ALA A 34 5.66 8.27 5.31
CA ALA A 34 4.21 8.40 5.33
C ALA A 34 3.64 8.33 6.76
N LEU A 35 4.08 7.37 7.58
CA LEU A 35 3.65 7.27 8.99
C LEU A 35 4.01 8.52 9.80
N MET A 36 5.18 9.10 9.59
CA MET A 36 5.62 10.31 10.31
C MET A 36 4.72 11.51 10.02
N PHE A 37 4.29 11.69 8.75
CA PHE A 37 3.35 12.75 8.39
C PHE A 37 1.92 12.50 8.91
N GLU A 38 1.51 11.24 9.06
CA GLU A 38 0.21 10.90 9.63
C GLU A 38 0.15 11.01 11.16
N MET A 39 1.29 10.89 11.84
CA MET A 39 1.43 11.06 13.30
C MET A 39 1.51 12.53 13.73
N THR A 40 0.80 13.41 13.03
CA THR A 40 0.78 14.84 13.38
C THR A 40 -0.06 15.10 14.62
N ASP A 41 0.54 15.81 15.58
CA ASP A 41 -0.15 16.29 16.77
C ASP A 41 -1.19 17.34 16.39
N MET A 42 -2.43 17.06 16.75
CA MET A 42 -3.60 17.81 16.38
C MET A 42 -4.68 17.53 17.43
N PRO A 43 -5.36 18.56 17.97
CA PRO A 43 -6.47 18.33 18.88
C PRO A 43 -7.57 17.55 18.16
N ASN A 44 -8.27 16.68 18.91
CA ASN A 44 -9.43 15.95 18.41
C ASN A 44 -10.72 16.64 18.91
N PRO A 45 -11.14 17.76 18.31
CA PRO A 45 -12.35 18.44 18.73
C PRO A 45 -13.57 17.56 18.48
N VAL A 46 -14.51 17.62 19.42
CA VAL A 46 -15.85 17.08 19.22
C VAL A 46 -16.63 18.14 18.45
N LEU A 47 -16.91 17.87 17.17
CA LEU A 47 -17.60 18.81 16.26
C LEU A 47 -19.10 18.92 16.58
N GLY A 48 -19.65 17.93 17.28
CA GLY A 48 -21.01 17.97 17.76
C GLY A 48 -21.37 16.69 18.50
N SER A 49 -22.55 16.69 19.12
CA SER A 49 -23.12 15.51 19.75
C SER A 49 -24.60 15.44 19.43
N LYS A 50 -25.10 14.26 19.06
CA LYS A 50 -26.52 14.01 18.90
C LYS A 50 -26.96 12.95 19.88
N GLU A 51 -27.97 13.27 20.67
CA GLU A 51 -28.61 12.31 21.54
C GLU A 51 -29.64 11.51 20.75
N ILE A 52 -29.50 10.19 20.75
CA ILE A 52 -30.44 9.27 20.12
C ILE A 52 -31.08 8.44 21.23
N LYS A 53 -32.42 8.38 21.23
CA LYS A 53 -33.15 7.44 22.09
C LYS A 53 -32.88 6.02 21.60
N ALA A 54 -32.12 5.25 22.38
CA ALA A 54 -31.73 3.88 22.09
C ALA A 54 -32.64 2.82 22.76
N GLY A 55 -33.70 3.25 23.47
CA GLY A 55 -34.63 2.39 24.19
C GLY A 55 -35.67 3.19 24.97
N ILE A 56 -36.54 2.49 25.71
CA ILE A 56 -37.69 3.06 26.45
C ILE A 56 -37.25 4.14 27.45
N ASP A 57 -36.05 4.03 28.03
CA ASP A 57 -35.47 5.05 28.93
C ASP A 57 -33.95 5.28 28.75
N THR A 58 -33.37 4.84 27.63
CA THR A 58 -31.92 4.98 27.40
C THR A 58 -31.64 5.94 26.26
N THR A 59 -31.01 7.08 26.56
CA THR A 59 -30.40 7.96 25.57
C THR A 59 -28.94 7.60 25.37
N LYS A 60 -28.49 7.57 24.12
CA LYS A 60 -27.07 7.44 23.76
C LYS A 60 -26.64 8.69 23.02
N THR A 61 -25.65 9.37 23.57
CA THR A 61 -25.04 10.54 22.95
C THR A 61 -23.96 10.08 21.97
N ILE A 62 -24.20 10.28 20.68
CA ILE A 62 -23.21 10.03 19.65
C ILE A 62 -22.43 11.31 19.42
N THR A 63 -21.15 11.31 19.78
CA THR A 63 -20.23 12.43 19.49
C THR A 63 -19.67 12.29 18.09
N PHE A 64 -19.81 13.34 17.28
CA PHE A 64 -19.18 13.43 15.98
C PHE A 64 -17.76 13.95 16.15
N ARG A 65 -16.80 13.08 15.86
CA ARG A 65 -15.37 13.42 15.81
C ARG A 65 -14.97 13.69 14.37
N LEU A 66 -13.77 14.25 14.19
CA LEU A 66 -13.13 14.36 12.89
C LEU A 66 -13.09 13.01 12.19
N PHE A 67 -13.34 13.02 10.88
CA PHE A 67 -13.28 11.82 10.07
C PHE A 67 -11.81 11.42 9.84
N SER A 68 -11.37 10.34 10.49
CA SER A 68 -10.00 9.79 10.40
C SER A 68 -9.77 8.91 9.17
N GLY A 69 -10.80 8.64 8.37
CA GLY A 69 -10.76 7.67 7.28
C GLY A 69 -9.56 7.78 6.32
N PRO A 70 -9.21 8.97 5.81
CA PRO A 70 -8.05 9.13 4.94
C PRO A 70 -6.72 8.81 5.63
N ASN A 71 -6.52 9.32 6.85
CA ASN A 71 -5.32 9.07 7.65
C ASN A 71 -5.16 7.57 7.95
N ASP A 72 -6.24 6.92 8.39
CA ASP A 72 -6.23 5.48 8.70
C ASP A 72 -5.90 4.65 7.46
N ALA A 73 -6.37 5.08 6.28
CA ALA A 73 -6.03 4.44 5.01
C ALA A 73 -4.55 4.60 4.65
N VAL A 74 -3.95 5.78 4.81
CA VAL A 74 -2.52 6.01 4.57
C VAL A 74 -1.67 5.17 5.53
N MET A 75 -2.02 5.14 6.82
CA MET A 75 -1.35 4.30 7.82
C MET A 75 -1.43 2.82 7.46
N ALA A 76 -2.61 2.33 7.06
CA ALA A 76 -2.78 0.95 6.60
C ALA A 76 -1.88 0.63 5.39
N GLY A 77 -1.75 1.58 4.45
CA GLY A 77 -0.88 1.45 3.29
C GLY A 77 0.58 1.32 3.65
N ALA A 78 1.05 2.14 4.60
CA ALA A 78 2.41 2.04 5.10
C ALA A 78 2.69 0.67 5.74
N TYR A 79 1.78 0.15 6.57
CA TYR A 79 1.93 -1.18 7.16
C TYR A 79 1.93 -2.30 6.12
N ILE A 80 1.02 -2.25 5.14
CA ILE A 80 1.00 -3.21 4.03
C ILE A 80 2.33 -3.22 3.28
N SER A 81 2.89 -2.04 2.99
CA SER A 81 4.18 -1.91 2.30
C SER A 81 5.32 -2.54 3.09
N ILE A 82 5.42 -2.27 4.40
CA ILE A 82 6.44 -2.83 5.29
C ILE A 82 6.34 -4.36 5.31
N ILE A 83 5.14 -4.90 5.57
CA ILE A 83 4.90 -6.35 5.66
C ILE A 83 5.23 -7.04 4.33
N CYS A 84 4.75 -6.51 3.21
CA CYS A 84 5.00 -7.10 1.90
C CYS A 84 6.49 -7.10 1.54
N SER A 85 7.23 -6.06 1.92
CA SER A 85 8.68 -5.96 1.68
C SER A 85 9.47 -7.01 2.46
N LEU A 86 9.09 -7.25 3.72
CA LEU A 86 9.67 -8.32 4.55
C LEU A 86 9.38 -9.71 3.96
N LEU A 87 8.12 -9.98 3.59
CA LEU A 87 7.73 -11.25 2.98
C LEU A 87 8.47 -11.51 1.66
N LEU A 88 8.66 -10.47 0.85
CA LEU A 88 9.37 -10.56 -0.41
C LEU A 88 10.87 -10.85 -0.22
N CYS A 89 11.51 -10.27 0.81
CA CYS A 89 12.88 -10.60 1.19
C CYS A 89 13.02 -12.07 1.62
N ILE A 90 12.08 -12.55 2.44
CA ILE A 90 12.02 -13.97 2.82
C ILE A 90 11.84 -14.84 1.58
N GLY A 91 10.93 -14.49 0.68
CA GLY A 91 10.70 -15.18 -0.59
C GLY A 91 11.96 -15.25 -1.46
N PHE A 92 12.72 -14.17 -1.57
CA PHE A 92 14.01 -14.17 -2.28
C PHE A 92 15.03 -15.10 -1.63
N GLY A 93 15.14 -15.07 -0.29
CA GLY A 93 16.03 -15.97 0.44
C GLY A 93 15.69 -17.44 0.18
N VAL A 94 14.43 -17.82 0.40
CA VAL A 94 13.98 -19.21 0.30
C VAL A 94 14.08 -19.75 -1.12
N THR A 95 13.58 -19.01 -2.12
CA THR A 95 13.59 -19.46 -3.54
C THR A 95 14.99 -19.54 -4.15
N ARG A 96 15.97 -18.80 -3.63
CA ARG A 96 17.33 -18.77 -4.18
C ARG A 96 18.28 -19.72 -3.47
N HIS A 97 18.07 -19.98 -2.17
CA HIS A 97 19.02 -20.73 -1.35
C HIS A 97 18.49 -22.04 -0.78
N LEU A 98 17.17 -22.16 -0.53
CA LEU A 98 16.63 -23.30 0.23
C LEU A 98 15.82 -24.26 -0.65
N SER A 99 14.97 -23.74 -1.54
CA SER A 99 13.99 -24.58 -2.23
C SER A 99 13.67 -24.13 -3.64
N LYS A 100 13.54 -25.11 -4.54
CA LYS A 100 13.10 -24.93 -5.94
C LYS A 100 11.60 -25.18 -6.14
N HIS A 101 10.87 -25.50 -5.07
CA HIS A 101 9.43 -25.73 -5.16
C HIS A 101 8.70 -24.46 -5.61
N ASN A 102 7.74 -24.62 -6.51
CA ASN A 102 6.93 -23.55 -7.09
C ASN A 102 6.11 -22.76 -6.04
N ILE A 103 5.77 -23.38 -4.91
CA ILE A 103 5.05 -22.73 -3.81
C ILE A 103 5.78 -21.48 -3.30
N TRP A 104 7.11 -21.49 -3.28
CA TRP A 104 7.91 -20.34 -2.84
C TRP A 104 7.92 -19.19 -3.83
N GLY A 105 7.59 -19.44 -5.11
CA GLY A 105 7.38 -18.39 -6.08
C GLY A 105 6.15 -17.53 -5.78
N TRP A 106 5.10 -18.13 -5.19
CA TRP A 106 3.93 -17.39 -4.72
C TRP A 106 4.26 -16.47 -3.55
N LEU A 107 5.22 -16.85 -2.71
CA LEU A 107 5.71 -15.99 -1.62
C LEU A 107 6.47 -14.75 -2.14
N ILE A 108 6.97 -14.76 -3.37
CA ILE A 108 7.54 -13.56 -4.02
C ILE A 108 6.44 -12.75 -4.71
N PHE A 109 5.59 -13.43 -5.48
CA PHE A 109 4.63 -12.76 -6.35
C PHE A 109 3.45 -12.16 -5.59
N LEU A 110 2.84 -12.90 -4.63
CA LEU A 110 1.64 -12.45 -3.93
C LEU A 110 1.87 -11.20 -3.09
N PRO A 111 2.95 -11.06 -2.29
CA PRO A 111 3.18 -9.83 -1.54
C PRO A 111 3.38 -8.62 -2.44
N GLY A 112 4.09 -8.76 -3.56
CA GLY A 112 4.25 -7.69 -4.54
C GLY A 112 2.91 -7.25 -5.14
N LEU A 113 2.06 -8.23 -5.52
CA LEU A 113 0.74 -7.96 -6.09
C LEU A 113 -0.20 -7.33 -5.06
N ALA A 114 -0.26 -7.91 -3.85
CA ALA A 114 -1.07 -7.41 -2.75
C ALA A 114 -0.67 -5.98 -2.36
N ASN A 115 0.62 -5.67 -2.35
CA ASN A 115 1.10 -4.32 -2.07
C ASN A 115 0.58 -3.34 -3.13
N VAL A 116 0.77 -3.61 -4.42
CA VAL A 116 0.28 -2.72 -5.50
C VAL A 116 -1.23 -2.52 -5.42
N CYS A 117 -2.01 -3.60 -5.31
CA CYS A 117 -3.46 -3.52 -5.20
C CYS A 117 -3.88 -2.72 -3.95
N GLY A 118 -3.22 -2.95 -2.81
CA GLY A 118 -3.46 -2.22 -1.56
C GLY A 118 -3.18 -0.72 -1.71
N GLN A 119 -2.02 -0.34 -2.25
CA GLN A 119 -1.67 1.07 -2.43
C GLN A 119 -2.60 1.76 -3.42
N VAL A 120 -3.00 1.10 -4.52
CA VAL A 120 -3.95 1.67 -5.49
C VAL A 120 -5.33 1.88 -4.86
N ALA A 121 -5.80 0.92 -4.05
CA ALA A 121 -7.08 1.05 -3.35
C ALA A 121 -7.05 2.20 -2.32
N ILE A 122 -5.94 2.36 -1.60
CA ILE A 122 -5.74 3.43 -0.62
C ILE A 122 -5.65 4.79 -1.31
N LEU A 123 -4.87 4.90 -2.39
CA LEU A 123 -4.78 6.11 -3.20
C LEU A 123 -6.19 6.53 -3.67
N ALA A 124 -6.94 5.60 -4.26
CA ALA A 124 -8.31 5.89 -4.71
C ALA A 124 -9.20 6.34 -3.55
N ARG A 125 -9.14 5.65 -2.40
CA ARG A 125 -9.95 5.99 -1.21
C ARG A 125 -9.67 7.39 -0.70
N VAL A 126 -8.40 7.75 -0.55
CA VAL A 126 -7.96 9.05 -0.03
C VAL A 126 -8.40 10.19 -0.95
N PHE A 127 -8.24 10.04 -2.26
CA PHE A 127 -8.66 11.07 -3.22
C PHE A 127 -10.19 11.21 -3.32
N ILE A 128 -10.94 10.11 -3.21
CA ILE A 128 -12.42 10.15 -3.15
C ILE A 128 -12.89 10.89 -1.89
N ASP A 129 -12.32 10.56 -0.73
CA ASP A 129 -12.73 11.16 0.54
C ASP A 129 -12.34 12.64 0.62
N HIS A 130 -11.22 13.02 0.03
CA HIS A 130 -10.84 14.42 -0.11
C HIS A 130 -11.83 15.20 -1.01
N GLY A 131 -12.29 14.60 -2.10
CA GLY A 131 -13.27 15.24 -2.99
C GLY A 131 -14.66 15.43 -2.35
N LYS A 132 -15.05 14.54 -1.44
CA LYS A 132 -16.35 14.57 -0.74
C LYS A 132 -16.39 15.57 0.41
N ASN A 133 -15.33 15.66 1.20
CA ASN A 133 -15.29 16.47 2.42
C ASN A 133 -14.44 17.73 2.21
N LYS A 134 -15.02 18.71 1.49
CA LYS A 134 -14.34 19.97 1.20
C LYS A 134 -14.22 20.87 2.43
N GLN A 135 -13.21 21.73 2.41
CA GLN A 135 -13.02 22.79 3.41
C GLN A 135 -14.17 23.80 3.34
N ALA A 136 -14.49 24.45 4.47
CA ALA A 136 -15.44 25.56 4.50
C ALA A 136 -14.97 26.74 3.62
N GLY A 137 -15.92 27.43 3.00
CA GLY A 137 -15.64 28.59 2.14
C GLY A 137 -15.32 29.86 2.94
N SER A 138 -15.92 30.01 4.11
CA SER A 138 -15.78 31.17 5.01
C SER A 138 -15.70 30.76 6.47
N ALA A 139 -15.28 31.71 7.33
CA ALA A 139 -15.28 31.55 8.78
C ALA A 139 -16.71 31.44 9.35
N ASP A 140 -17.71 32.02 8.68
CA ASP A 140 -19.12 32.00 9.09
C ASP A 140 -19.75 30.60 9.03
N GLU A 141 -19.19 29.69 8.22
CA GLU A 141 -19.63 28.29 8.19
C GLU A 141 -19.17 27.48 9.40
N VAL A 142 -18.11 27.93 10.08
CA VAL A 142 -17.58 27.29 11.29
C VAL A 142 -17.26 28.37 12.33
N PRO A 143 -18.29 29.04 12.89
CA PRO A 143 -18.07 30.11 13.84
C PRO A 143 -17.58 29.53 15.16
N PHE A 144 -16.75 30.30 15.85
CA PHE A 144 -16.34 29.99 17.21
C PHE A 144 -17.23 30.73 18.21
N VAL A 145 -18.12 29.99 18.87
CA VAL A 145 -19.11 30.53 19.80
C VAL A 145 -19.01 29.78 21.13
N ASN A 146 -19.00 30.50 22.25
CA ASN A 146 -18.96 29.92 23.61
C ASN A 146 -17.80 28.92 23.85
N GLY A 147 -16.62 29.19 23.28
CA GLY A 147 -15.46 28.33 23.47
C GLY A 147 -15.46 27.04 22.63
N LYS A 148 -16.41 26.89 21.70
CA LYS A 148 -16.53 25.72 20.81
C LYS A 148 -16.70 26.15 19.37
N TYR A 149 -16.30 25.26 18.46
CA TYR A 149 -16.57 25.41 17.04
C TYR A 149 -17.91 24.76 16.70
N GLU A 150 -18.79 25.50 16.05
CA GLU A 150 -20.06 24.97 15.56
C GLU A 150 -19.90 24.60 14.09
N THR A 151 -20.19 23.34 13.71
CA THR A 151 -20.07 22.89 12.31
C THR A 151 -21.40 22.63 11.62
N ASP A 152 -22.53 22.97 12.28
CA ASP A 152 -23.89 22.66 11.82
C ASP A 152 -24.05 21.18 11.35
N GLY A 153 -23.39 20.27 12.06
CA GLY A 153 -23.41 18.84 11.74
C GLY A 153 -22.60 18.42 10.51
N LYS A 154 -21.88 19.34 9.84
CA LYS A 154 -20.93 18.98 8.78
C LYS A 154 -19.75 18.20 9.34
N LEU A 155 -19.36 17.15 8.62
CA LEU A 155 -18.18 16.34 8.92
C LEU A 155 -16.99 16.85 8.12
N TYR A 156 -15.85 17.00 8.80
CA TYR A 156 -14.59 17.38 8.19
C TYR A 156 -13.57 16.26 8.38
N THR A 157 -12.73 16.06 7.37
CA THR A 157 -11.52 15.24 7.52
C THR A 157 -10.51 15.98 8.40
N ARG A 158 -9.57 15.25 9.01
CA ARG A 158 -8.48 15.87 9.79
C ARG A 158 -7.72 16.93 8.97
N GLU A 159 -7.40 16.61 7.71
CA GLU A 159 -6.72 17.56 6.82
C GLU A 159 -7.57 18.79 6.52
N ALA A 160 -8.84 18.61 6.14
CA ALA A 160 -9.72 19.74 5.83
C ALA A 160 -9.90 20.64 7.06
N TRP A 161 -10.01 20.05 8.25
CA TRP A 161 -10.11 20.79 9.50
C TRP A 161 -8.84 21.58 9.81
N ALA A 162 -7.66 20.93 9.76
CA ALA A 162 -6.39 21.60 10.03
C ALA A 162 -6.16 22.77 9.06
N CYS A 163 -6.40 22.57 7.76
CA CYS A 163 -6.23 23.64 6.78
C CYS A 163 -7.28 24.76 6.91
N MET A 164 -8.48 24.44 7.36
CA MET A 164 -9.51 25.44 7.64
C MET A 164 -9.16 26.28 8.87
N MET A 165 -8.64 25.66 9.94
CA MET A 165 -8.17 26.36 11.13
C MET A 165 -6.98 27.26 10.81
N ASP A 166 -6.04 26.81 9.98
CA ASP A 166 -4.94 27.65 9.50
C ASP A 166 -5.45 28.83 8.66
N LYS A 167 -6.48 28.62 7.83
CA LYS A 167 -7.01 29.67 6.97
C LYS A 167 -7.81 30.75 7.71
N PHE A 168 -8.65 30.37 8.67
CA PHE A 168 -9.60 31.29 9.31
C PHE A 168 -9.27 31.64 10.76
N TYR A 169 -8.46 30.82 11.42
CA TYR A 169 -8.18 30.91 12.86
C TYR A 169 -6.67 30.80 13.17
N ALA A 170 -5.80 31.21 12.23
CA ALA A 170 -4.34 31.12 12.35
C ALA A 170 -3.80 31.69 13.67
N ASP A 171 -4.34 32.84 14.10
CA ASP A 171 -3.89 33.53 15.30
C ASP A 171 -4.23 32.78 16.60
N ARG A 172 -5.25 31.91 16.56
CA ARG A 172 -5.68 31.12 17.72
C ARG A 172 -5.13 29.71 17.70
N GLU A 173 -5.17 29.07 16.54
CA GLU A 173 -4.85 27.65 16.37
C GLU A 173 -3.46 27.51 15.75
N THR A 174 -2.40 27.85 16.50
CA THR A 174 -1.02 27.88 15.99
C THR A 174 -0.49 26.53 15.51
N TRP A 175 -1.10 25.41 15.93
CA TRP A 175 -0.78 24.06 15.46
C TRP A 175 -1.30 23.80 14.03
N ALA A 176 -2.30 24.56 13.58
CA ALA A 176 -3.06 24.27 12.37
C ALA A 176 -2.21 24.37 11.10
N ASN A 177 -1.28 25.33 11.04
CA ASN A 177 -0.39 25.50 9.89
C ASN A 177 0.44 24.24 9.63
N LYS A 178 1.17 23.80 10.67
CA LYS A 178 2.00 22.61 10.59
C LYS A 178 1.15 21.37 10.31
N ALA A 179 0.02 21.20 11.00
CA ALA A 179 -0.86 20.06 10.80
C ALA A 179 -1.45 20.02 9.38
N CYS A 180 -1.86 21.16 8.81
CA CYS A 180 -2.33 21.22 7.43
C CYS A 180 -1.23 20.80 6.46
N SER A 181 -0.02 21.33 6.64
CA SER A 181 1.14 21.00 5.78
C SER A 181 1.52 19.53 5.85
N ASP A 182 1.63 18.97 7.06
CA ASP A 182 2.01 17.58 7.29
C ASP A 182 0.95 16.62 6.74
N LEU A 183 -0.33 16.86 7.01
CA LEU A 183 -1.43 16.02 6.51
C LEU A 183 -1.58 16.09 4.99
N LYS A 184 -1.42 17.27 4.39
CA LYS A 184 -1.42 17.43 2.93
C LYS A 184 -0.25 16.67 2.30
N THR A 185 0.91 16.69 2.96
CA THR A 185 2.10 15.94 2.54
C THR A 185 1.87 14.43 2.68
N GLY A 186 1.29 13.98 3.79
CA GLY A 186 0.90 12.59 4.03
C GLY A 186 -0.02 12.03 2.93
N ARG A 187 -1.02 12.81 2.52
CA ARG A 187 -1.84 12.45 1.34
C ARG A 187 -0.99 12.31 0.08
N ILE A 188 -0.15 13.29 -0.23
CA ILE A 188 0.66 13.27 -1.46
C ILE A 188 1.65 12.09 -1.46
N MET A 189 2.12 11.65 -0.29
CA MET A 189 2.98 10.48 -0.11
C MET A 189 2.35 9.15 -0.54
N THR A 190 1.03 9.08 -0.74
CA THR A 190 0.39 7.90 -1.33
C THR A 190 0.84 7.65 -2.78
N VAL A 191 1.20 8.69 -3.53
CA VAL A 191 1.70 8.58 -4.91
C VAL A 191 3.05 7.85 -4.98
N PRO A 192 4.12 8.30 -4.27
CA PRO A 192 5.37 7.56 -4.26
C PRO A 192 5.24 6.17 -3.64
N LEU A 193 4.31 5.93 -2.70
CA LEU A 193 4.01 4.58 -2.20
C LEU A 193 3.52 3.65 -3.32
N VAL A 194 2.58 4.09 -4.15
CA VAL A 194 2.09 3.32 -5.31
C VAL A 194 3.22 3.06 -6.30
N ALA A 195 4.04 4.07 -6.60
CA ALA A 195 5.19 3.93 -7.50
C ALA A 195 6.21 2.90 -6.98
N CYS A 196 6.55 2.96 -5.70
CA CYS A 196 7.45 2.00 -5.07
C CYS A 196 6.86 0.58 -5.05
N ALA A 197 5.56 0.44 -4.76
CA ALA A 197 4.89 -0.84 -4.82
C ALA A 197 4.94 -1.44 -6.23
N ALA A 198 4.74 -0.62 -7.28
CA ALA A 198 4.83 -1.07 -8.67
C ALA A 198 6.25 -1.57 -9.01
N LEU A 199 7.29 -0.85 -8.56
CA LEU A 199 8.68 -1.29 -8.73
C LEU A 199 8.96 -2.61 -8.01
N ILE A 200 8.44 -2.79 -6.79
CA ILE A 200 8.56 -4.05 -6.03
C ILE A 200 7.87 -5.20 -6.79
N LEU A 201 6.69 -4.97 -7.38
CA LEU A 201 6.00 -5.97 -8.21
C LEU A 201 6.80 -6.30 -9.48
N VAL A 202 7.40 -5.30 -10.14
CA VAL A 202 8.27 -5.53 -11.30
C VAL A 202 9.47 -6.41 -10.91
N LEU A 203 10.11 -6.15 -9.77
CA LEU A 203 11.19 -7.00 -9.25
C LEU A 203 10.70 -8.43 -8.98
N ALA A 204 9.52 -8.59 -8.38
CA ALA A 204 8.90 -9.90 -8.14
C ALA A 204 8.64 -10.67 -9.45
N VAL A 205 8.00 -10.01 -10.42
CA VAL A 205 7.70 -10.59 -11.75
C VAL A 205 8.98 -10.95 -12.50
N PHE A 206 10.00 -10.10 -12.44
CA PHE A 206 11.29 -10.37 -13.05
C PHE A 206 11.95 -11.64 -12.48
N GLN A 207 11.89 -11.85 -11.16
CA GLN A 207 12.41 -13.08 -10.54
C GLN A 207 11.60 -14.32 -10.95
N VAL A 208 10.27 -14.22 -10.99
CA VAL A 208 9.41 -15.29 -11.49
C VAL A 208 9.73 -15.62 -12.95
N HIS A 209 9.94 -14.60 -13.79
CA HIS A 209 10.29 -14.76 -15.19
C HIS A 209 11.61 -15.53 -15.36
N LYS A 210 12.65 -15.15 -14.62
CA LYS A 210 13.94 -15.88 -14.62
C LYS A 210 13.82 -17.35 -14.21
N ARG A 211 12.82 -17.72 -13.41
CA ARG A 211 12.56 -19.12 -13.02
C ARG A 211 11.75 -19.91 -14.04
N GLY A 212 11.32 -19.31 -15.14
CA GLY A 212 10.49 -19.93 -16.19
C GLY A 212 9.09 -19.36 -16.28
N GLY A 213 8.88 -18.14 -15.80
CA GLY A 213 7.62 -17.40 -15.92
C GLY A 213 6.49 -17.96 -15.07
N PHE A 214 5.27 -17.51 -15.38
CA PHE A 214 4.06 -17.94 -14.67
C PHE A 214 3.80 -19.45 -14.81
N GLY A 215 4.24 -20.08 -15.91
CA GLY A 215 4.15 -21.53 -16.07
C GLY A 215 4.90 -22.33 -15.00
N TRP A 216 5.99 -21.76 -14.44
CA TRP A 216 6.68 -22.36 -13.30
C TRP A 216 5.85 -22.25 -12.00
N LEU A 217 5.21 -21.10 -11.74
CA LEU A 217 4.35 -20.91 -10.56
C LEU A 217 3.21 -21.94 -10.52
N PHE A 218 2.60 -22.22 -11.66
CA PHE A 218 1.52 -23.21 -11.79
C PHE A 218 2.02 -24.66 -11.97
N GLY A 219 3.33 -24.92 -11.85
CA GLY A 219 3.90 -26.28 -11.97
C GLY A 219 3.88 -26.86 -13.40
N ARG A 220 3.46 -26.09 -14.42
CA ARG A 220 3.31 -26.55 -15.81
C ARG A 220 4.64 -26.73 -16.56
N LYS A 221 5.76 -26.29 -15.99
CA LYS A 221 7.09 -26.36 -16.63
C LYS A 221 7.52 -27.80 -16.99
N LYS A 222 7.04 -28.82 -16.27
CA LYS A 222 7.33 -30.23 -16.60
C LYS A 222 6.59 -30.73 -17.84
N SER A 223 5.38 -30.22 -18.12
CA SER A 223 4.54 -30.73 -19.20
C SER A 223 5.05 -30.35 -20.59
N ILE A 224 5.55 -29.11 -20.75
CA ILE A 224 6.05 -28.62 -22.05
C ILE A 224 7.39 -29.27 -22.43
N ALA A 225 8.29 -29.46 -21.46
CA ALA A 225 9.55 -30.17 -21.70
C ALA A 225 9.29 -31.63 -22.09
N TYR A 226 8.41 -32.34 -21.36
CA TYR A 226 8.05 -33.73 -21.69
C TYR A 226 7.36 -33.87 -23.05
N MET A 227 6.44 -32.95 -23.40
CA MET A 227 5.78 -32.95 -24.72
C MET A 227 6.77 -32.70 -25.87
N ASN A 228 7.75 -31.82 -25.69
CA ASN A 228 8.74 -31.56 -26.74
C ASN A 228 9.76 -32.71 -26.86
N THR A 229 10.12 -33.37 -25.75
CA THR A 229 10.96 -34.56 -25.80
C THR A 229 10.24 -35.72 -26.48
N SER A 230 8.98 -36.00 -26.10
CA SER A 230 8.21 -37.08 -26.74
C SER A 230 7.99 -36.80 -28.23
N LYS A 231 7.69 -35.56 -28.61
CA LYS A 231 7.47 -35.20 -30.02
C LYS A 231 8.74 -35.38 -30.88
N ASN A 232 9.93 -35.16 -30.33
CA ASN A 232 11.18 -35.43 -31.05
C ASN A 232 11.50 -36.92 -31.11
N GLU A 233 11.18 -37.70 -30.06
CA GLU A 233 11.37 -39.15 -30.02
C GLU A 233 10.52 -39.88 -31.07
N TYR A 234 9.33 -39.36 -31.41
CA TYR A 234 8.49 -39.92 -32.48
C TYR A 234 8.91 -39.49 -33.90
N ILE A 235 9.66 -38.41 -34.07
CA ILE A 235 10.13 -37.96 -35.39
C ILE A 235 11.30 -38.83 -35.88
N ASP A 236 12.13 -39.35 -34.97
CA ASP A 236 13.23 -40.28 -35.32
C ASP A 236 12.76 -41.70 -35.68
N LEU A 237 11.47 -42.01 -35.53
CA LEU A 237 10.88 -43.29 -35.95
C LEU A 237 10.25 -43.24 -37.34
N GLN A 238 10.35 -42.14 -38.08
CA GLN A 238 9.91 -42.15 -39.47
C GLN A 238 10.86 -42.98 -40.34
N PRO A 239 10.36 -43.99 -41.07
CA PRO A 239 11.18 -44.81 -41.95
C PRO A 239 11.77 -43.91 -43.05
N LYS A 240 13.10 -43.91 -43.16
CA LYS A 240 13.80 -43.31 -44.29
C LYS A 240 13.45 -44.11 -45.54
N HIS A 241 12.69 -43.49 -46.44
CA HIS A 241 12.50 -43.97 -47.81
C HIS A 241 13.75 -43.71 -48.65
#